data_AF-A0AAE2YEX4-F1
#
_entry.id   AF-A0AAE2YEX4-F1
#
_cell.length_a   1.000
_cell.length_b   1.000
_cell.length_c   1.000
_cell.angle_alpha   90.00
_cell.angle_beta   90.00
_cell.angle_gamma   90.00
#
_symmetry.space_group_name_H-M   'P 1'
#
loop_
_entity.id
_entity.type
_entity.pdbx_description
1 polymer ?
#
loop_
_entity_poly.entity_id
_entity_poly.type
_entity_poly.pdbx_seq_one_letter_code
_entity_poly.pdbx_strand_id
1 'polypeptide(L)' 'MHEFILYSRMGRTAPEFTNLHDAGRLDIVYECAVASLFLSHAIRKNIVFHTILNGPPNPPLHLKIE' A
#
# COMPACT_ATOMS: atom_id res chain seq x y z
N MET A 1 -1.57 9.85 -17.35
CA MET A 1 -1.59 9.75 -15.88
C MET A 1 -2.42 8.53 -15.55
N HIS A 2 -1.87 7.56 -14.82
CA HIS A 2 -2.62 6.38 -14.40
C HIS A 2 -2.66 6.32 -12.88
N GLU A 3 -3.82 5.95 -12.35
CA GLU A 3 -4.04 5.85 -10.91
C GLU A 3 -4.51 4.44 -10.57
N PHE A 4 -3.96 3.90 -9.49
CA PHE A 4 -4.35 2.60 -8.97
C PHE A 4 -4.88 2.76 -7.56
N ILE A 5 -5.99 2.09 -7.26
CA ILE A 5 -6.57 2.04 -5.93
C ILE A 5 -6.55 0.60 -5.45
N LEU A 6 -5.81 0.35 -4.37
CA LEU A 6 -5.82 -0.90 -3.64
C LEU A 6 -6.66 -0.76 -2.37
N TYR A 7 -7.70 -1.56 -2.24
CA TYR A 7 -8.47 -1.66 -1.01
C TYR A 7 -7.98 -2.86 -0.18
N SER A 8 -7.26 -2.59 0.91
CA SER A 8 -6.79 -3.61 1.84
C SER A 8 -7.75 -3.75 3.02
N ARG A 9 -8.62 -4.77 2.95
CA ARG A 9 -9.63 -5.05 3.99
C ARG A 9 -9.04 -5.28 5.38
N MET A 10 -7.83 -5.84 5.45
CA MET A 10 -7.21 -6.28 6.71
C MET A 10 -5.99 -5.45 7.08
N GLY A 11 -5.46 -4.61 6.17
CA GLY A 11 -4.22 -3.87 6.38
C GLY A 11 -4.24 -3.08 7.67
N ARG A 12 -3.29 -3.38 8.56
CA ARG A 12 -3.17 -2.74 9.87
C ARG A 12 -2.92 -1.25 9.72
N THR A 13 -3.56 -0.43 10.56
CA THR A 13 -3.48 1.04 10.48
C THR A 13 -2.62 1.68 11.59
N ALA A 14 -1.82 0.87 12.29
CA ALA A 14 -0.90 1.33 13.31
C ALA A 14 0.51 0.77 13.05
N PRO A 15 1.57 1.48 13.46
CA PRO A 15 2.95 1.13 13.14
C PRO A 15 3.47 -0.07 13.94
N GLU A 16 2.77 -0.51 14.99
CA GLU A 16 3.22 -1.61 15.85
C GLU A 16 2.87 -2.96 15.22
N PHE A 17 3.81 -3.52 14.45
CA PHE A 17 3.78 -4.90 13.96
C PHE A 17 5.21 -5.42 13.76
N THR A 18 5.40 -6.73 13.81
CA THR A 18 6.73 -7.36 13.69
C THR A 18 7.01 -7.89 12.28
N ASN A 19 5.98 -8.15 11.49
CA ASN A 19 6.10 -8.60 10.11
C ASN A 19 4.91 -8.13 9.27
N LEU A 20 5.10 -8.05 7.95
CA LEU A 20 4.11 -7.52 7.02
C LEU A 20 2.94 -8.47 6.76
N HIS A 21 3.18 -9.78 6.81
CA HIS A 21 2.17 -10.80 6.55
C HIS A 21 1.06 -10.75 7.63
N ASP A 22 1.46 -10.78 8.90
CA ASP A 22 0.54 -10.79 10.04
C ASP A 22 -0.05 -9.40 10.34
N ALA A 23 0.53 -8.34 9.78
CA ALA A 23 -0.02 -6.98 9.80
C ALA A 23 -1.23 -6.80 8.85
N GLY A 24 -2.00 -7.86 8.59
CA GLY A 24 -3.14 -7.81 7.68
C GLY A 24 -2.74 -7.79 6.21
N ARG A 25 -1.73 -8.58 5.87
CA ARG A 25 -1.20 -8.73 4.51
C ARG A 25 -0.65 -7.43 3.91
N LEU A 26 0.10 -6.68 4.70
CA LEU A 26 0.86 -5.52 4.20
C LEU A 26 1.97 -5.93 3.21
N ASP A 27 2.36 -7.20 3.18
CA ASP A 27 3.25 -7.76 2.16
C ASP A 27 2.66 -7.58 0.76
N ILE A 28 1.35 -7.82 0.59
CA ILE A 28 0.66 -7.60 -0.68
C ILE A 28 0.60 -6.10 -1.03
N VAL A 29 0.31 -5.24 -0.05
CA VAL A 29 0.26 -3.78 -0.25
C VAL A 29 1.62 -3.25 -0.71
N TYR A 30 2.69 -3.73 -0.06
CA TYR A 30 4.06 -3.44 -0.41
C TYR A 30 4.39 -3.86 -1.85
N GLU A 31 4.10 -5.09 -2.24
CA GLU A 31 4.36 -5.59 -3.61
C GLU A 31 3.57 -4.80 -4.65
N CYS A 32 2.31 -4.42 -4.38
CA CYS A 32 1.53 -3.57 -5.28
C CYS A 32 2.15 -2.16 -5.43
N ALA A 33 2.67 -1.58 -4.36
CA ALA A 33 3.39 -0.29 -4.43
C ALA A 33 4.67 -0.42 -5.27
N VAL A 34 5.46 -1.48 -5.05
CA VAL A 34 6.68 -1.73 -5.83
C VAL A 34 6.36 -1.92 -7.31
N ALA A 35 5.41 -2.81 -7.63
CA ALA A 35 5.05 -3.16 -9.00
C ALA A 35 4.43 -1.96 -9.77
N SER A 36 3.70 -1.09 -9.08
CA SER A 36 3.09 0.08 -9.72
C SER A 36 4.09 1.21 -9.96
N LEU A 37 5.10 1.38 -9.11
CA LEU A 37 6.00 2.55 -9.16
C LEU A 37 7.34 2.27 -9.86
N PHE A 38 7.94 1.10 -9.68
CA PHE A 38 9.32 0.86 -10.08
C PHE A 38 9.46 0.24 -11.47
N LEU A 39 10.53 0.64 -12.16
CA LEU A 39 11.13 0.02 -13.34
C LEU A 39 12.53 -0.45 -12.96
N SER A 40 13.17 -1.27 -13.80
CA SER A 40 14.52 -1.80 -13.52
C SER A 40 15.57 -0.72 -13.18
N HIS A 41 15.47 0.47 -13.78
CA HIS A 41 16.42 1.57 -13.61
C HIS A 41 15.76 2.95 -13.43
N ALA A 42 14.47 2.99 -13.09
CA ALA A 42 13.73 4.23 -12.96
C ALA A 42 12.47 4.07 -12.10
N ILE A 43 11.83 5.20 -11.75
CA ILE A 43 10.50 5.25 -11.16
C ILE A 43 9.54 5.85 -12.21
N ARG A 44 8.32 5.32 -12.30
CA ARG A 44 7.29 5.80 -13.23
C ARG A 44 6.75 7.15 -12.76
N LYS A 45 7.01 8.21 -13.53
CA LYS A 45 6.70 9.61 -13.16
C LYS A 45 5.21 10.01 -13.26
N ASN A 46 4.36 9.17 -13.84
CA ASN A 46 2.96 9.50 -14.14
C ASN A 46 1.98 8.50 -13.50
N ILE A 47 2.38 7.88 -12.39
CA ILE A 47 1.60 6.91 -11.62
C ILE A 47 1.31 7.48 -10.24
N VAL A 48 0.05 7.35 -9.80
CA VAL A 48 -0.31 7.55 -8.39
C VAL A 48 -0.81 6.22 -7.84
N PHE A 49 -0.26 5.79 -6.72
CA PHE A 49 -0.70 4.60 -6.00
C PHE A 49 -1.46 5.00 -4.74
N HIS A 50 -2.72 4.60 -4.66
CA HIS A 50 -3.58 4.77 -3.50
C HIS A 50 -3.76 3.41 -2.81
N THR A 51 -3.60 3.37 -1.50
CA THR A 51 -4.01 2.22 -0.70
C THR A 51 -4.89 2.67 0.47
N ILE A 52 -6.01 1.99 0.65
CA ILE A 52 -6.93 2.19 1.77
C ILE A 52 -6.80 0.98 2.67
N LEU A 53 -6.22 1.20 3.85
CA LEU A 53 -6.04 0.19 4.88
C LEU A 53 -7.26 0.23 5.81
N ASN A 54 -7.99 -0.87 5.90
CA ASN A 54 -9.23 -0.96 6.68
C ASN A 54 -9.15 -1.99 7.82
N GLY A 55 -7.94 -2.37 8.23
CA GLY A 55 -7.69 -3.19 9.41
C GLY A 55 -7.66 -2.39 10.71
N PRO A 56 -7.61 -3.07 11.87
CA PRO A 56 -7.46 -2.44 13.17
C PRO A 56 -6.09 -1.73 13.30
N PRO A 57 -5.92 -0.83 14.28
CA PRO A 57 -6.91 -0.39 15.28
C PRO A 57 -7.77 0.79 14.83
N ASN A 58 -7.31 1.62 13.89
CA ASN A 58 -7.94 2.88 13.51
C ASN A 58 -8.26 2.93 12.00
N PRO A 59 -9.18 2.11 11.47
CA PRO A 59 -9.60 2.21 10.08
C PRO A 59 -10.56 3.40 9.85
N PRO A 60 -10.61 3.99 8.63
CA PRO A 60 -9.74 3.74 7.49
C PRO A 60 -8.47 4.62 7.53
N LEU A 61 -7.36 4.09 7.02
CA LEU A 61 -6.15 4.87 6.72
C LEU A 61 -5.91 4.89 5.21
N HIS A 62 -5.99 6.08 4.60
CA HIS A 62 -5.66 6.29 3.19
C HIS A 62 -4.20 6.76 3.06
N LEU A 63 -3.43 6.03 2.28
CA LEU A 63 -2.07 6.40 1.88
C LEU A 63 -2.02 6.65 0.38
N LYS A 64 -1.29 7.70 -0.02
CA LYS A 64 -1.07 8.11 -1.41
C LYS A 64 0.43 8.22 -1.67
N ILE A 65 0.90 7.65 -2.77
CA ILE A 65 2.28 7.77 -3.26
C ILE A 65 2.24 8.35 -4.68
N GLU A 66 3.00 9.41 -4.92
CA GLU A 66 3.11 10.15 -6.19
C GLU A 66 4.56 10.49 -6.54
#